data_AF-A0A1M6UXM8-F1
#
_entry.id   AF-A0A1M6UXM8-F1
#
_cell.length_a   1.000
_cell.length_b   1.000
_cell.length_c   1.000
_cell.angle_alpha   90.00
_cell.angle_beta   90.00
_cell.angle_gamma   90.00
#
_symmetry.space_group_name_H-M   'P 1'
#
loop_
_entity.id
_entity.type
_entity.pdbx_description
1 polymer ?
#
loop_
_entity_poly.entity_id
_entity_poly.type
_entity_poly.pdbx_seq_one_letter_code
_entity_poly.pdbx_strand_id
1 'polypeptide(L)'
;MELTPLDIRNQSFHKKSLGGIDPAEVKAFLDTAAKAFEQMSRDRTDLTERLKVAEERVNYYRQIEKTIQDAVVTMQRTIDEVKATAEKEAEIIIAEAKARAVREVESTKREAEELRMEIEQLKQIRANYFIRCRSLIKGQEDLLSAMENDQRELEALEQQPRRQVPPTGNVLA
;
A
#
# COMPACT_ATOMS: atom_id res chain seq x y z
N MET A 1 -45.30 58.60 17.58
CA MET A 1 -46.56 58.66 18.35
C MET A 1 -47.65 58.34 17.37
N GLU A 2 -48.06 57.07 17.30
CA GLU A 2 -49.04 56.60 16.31
C GLU A 2 -50.44 56.72 16.90
N LEU A 3 -51.33 57.35 16.14
CA LEU A 3 -52.76 57.47 16.43
C LEU A 3 -53.35 56.07 16.62
N THR A 4 -54.03 55.79 17.74
CA THR A 4 -54.65 54.47 17.97
C THR A 4 -56.08 54.43 17.44
N PRO A 5 -56.66 53.24 17.18
CA PRO A 5 -58.09 53.12 16.88
C PRO A 5 -58.97 53.78 17.96
N LEU A 6 -58.53 53.73 19.22
CA LEU A 6 -59.22 54.35 20.34
C LEU A 6 -59.19 55.89 20.24
N ASP A 7 -58.04 56.45 19.85
CA ASP A 7 -57.88 57.89 19.63
C ASP A 7 -58.77 58.39 18.49
N ILE A 8 -58.84 57.63 17.38
CA ILE A 8 -59.74 57.93 16.25
C ILE A 8 -61.19 57.97 16.71
N ARG A 9 -61.59 57.00 17.53
CA ARG A 9 -62.98 56.84 17.99
C ARG A 9 -63.40 57.90 19.02
N ASN A 10 -62.45 58.36 19.83
CA ASN A 10 -62.66 59.38 20.85
C ASN A 10 -62.38 60.81 20.35
N GLN A 11 -61.95 60.97 19.09
CA GLN A 11 -61.67 62.28 18.50
C GLN A 11 -62.91 63.18 18.53
N SER A 12 -62.78 64.35 19.13
CA SER A 12 -63.82 65.38 19.16
C SER A 12 -63.47 66.55 18.22
N PHE A 13 -64.50 67.16 17.63
CA PHE A 13 -64.37 68.33 16.77
C PHE A 13 -65.18 69.51 17.31
N HIS A 14 -64.66 70.73 17.17
CA HIS A 14 -65.39 71.94 17.54
C HIS A 14 -66.60 72.18 16.62
N LYS A 15 -67.76 72.52 17.20
CA LYS A 15 -68.98 72.82 16.43
C LYS A 15 -68.85 74.22 15.79
N LYS A 16 -69.06 74.31 14.48
CA LYS A 16 -69.22 75.59 13.75
C LYS A 16 -70.69 75.97 13.66
N SER A 17 -70.99 77.26 13.88
CA SER A 17 -72.34 77.81 13.95
C SER A 17 -73.04 78.00 12.60
N LEU A 18 -72.30 77.99 11.47
CA LEU A 18 -72.84 78.06 10.11
C LEU A 18 -72.08 77.08 9.19
N GLY A 19 -72.81 76.24 8.44
CA GLY A 19 -72.26 75.38 7.38
C GLY A 19 -71.40 74.18 7.83
N GLY A 20 -71.58 73.68 9.06
CA GLY A 20 -70.85 72.51 9.58
C GLY A 20 -71.39 71.16 9.08
N ILE A 21 -70.55 70.12 9.17
CA ILE A 21 -70.91 68.73 8.82
C ILE A 21 -71.74 68.10 9.97
N ASP A 22 -72.66 67.19 9.64
CA ASP A 22 -73.47 66.46 10.62
C ASP A 22 -72.57 65.66 11.60
N PRO A 23 -72.64 65.92 12.91
CA PRO A 23 -71.89 65.17 13.92
C PRO A 23 -72.15 63.66 13.90
N ALA A 24 -73.35 63.21 13.51
CA ALA A 24 -73.68 61.79 13.43
C ALA A 24 -72.94 61.09 12.28
N GLU A 25 -72.86 61.75 11.12
CA GLU A 25 -72.13 61.27 9.94
C GLU A 25 -70.63 61.18 10.23
N VAL A 26 -70.07 62.22 10.87
CA VAL A 26 -68.66 62.23 11.29
C VAL A 26 -68.38 61.09 12.28
N LYS A 27 -69.27 60.85 13.25
CA LYS A 27 -69.11 59.75 14.22
C LYS A 27 -69.12 58.38 13.55
N ALA A 28 -70.05 58.14 12.61
CA ALA A 28 -70.12 56.89 11.86
C ALA A 28 -68.87 56.65 11.00
N PHE A 29 -68.32 57.71 10.39
CA PHE A 29 -67.06 57.66 9.66
C PHE A 29 -65.89 57.33 10.60
N LEU A 30 -65.78 58.00 11.75
CA LEU A 30 -64.73 57.72 12.74
C LEU A 30 -64.78 56.29 13.26
N ASP A 31 -65.97 55.74 13.53
CA ASP A 31 -66.12 54.33 13.94
C ASP A 31 -65.65 53.36 12.84
N THR A 32 -65.96 53.67 11.57
CA THR A 32 -65.53 52.86 10.42
C THR A 32 -64.01 52.95 10.21
N ALA A 33 -63.45 54.17 10.29
CA ALA A 33 -62.02 54.42 10.19
C ALA A 33 -61.26 53.72 11.33
N ALA A 34 -61.77 53.78 12.57
CA ALA A 34 -61.18 53.08 13.71
C ALA A 34 -61.14 51.56 13.49
N LYS A 35 -62.23 50.95 13.00
CA LYS A 35 -62.26 49.51 12.67
C LYS A 35 -61.27 49.13 11.57
N ALA A 36 -61.20 49.91 10.50
CA ALA A 36 -60.23 49.67 9.43
C ALA A 36 -58.79 49.80 9.93
N PHE A 37 -58.52 50.78 10.79
CA PHE A 37 -57.20 50.98 11.40
C PHE A 37 -56.83 49.84 12.35
N GLU A 38 -57.79 49.33 13.13
CA GLU A 38 -57.57 48.16 13.99
C GLU A 38 -57.24 46.91 13.18
N GLN A 39 -57.97 46.66 12.08
CA GLN A 39 -57.68 45.54 11.18
C GLN A 39 -56.28 45.68 10.56
N MET A 40 -55.96 46.86 10.02
CA MET A 40 -54.64 47.13 9.43
C MET A 40 -53.52 46.96 10.45
N SER A 41 -53.74 47.36 11.70
CA SER A 41 -52.76 47.15 12.78
C SER A 41 -52.56 45.67 13.09
N ARG A 42 -53.63 44.87 13.11
CA ARG A 42 -53.54 43.41 13.31
C ARG A 42 -52.79 42.73 12.16
N ASP A 43 -53.12 43.09 10.92
CA ASP A 43 -52.47 42.54 9.72
C ASP A 43 -50.98 42.92 9.69
N ARG A 44 -50.64 44.16 10.07
CA ARG A 44 -49.25 44.59 10.20
C ARG A 44 -48.50 43.73 11.23
N THR A 45 -49.11 43.44 12.38
CA THR A 45 -48.47 42.59 13.40
C THR A 45 -48.28 41.15 12.89
N ASP A 46 -49.28 40.55 12.25
CA ASP A 46 -49.17 39.19 11.66
C ASP A 46 -48.06 39.13 10.61
N LEU A 47 -48.05 40.08 9.66
CA LEU A 47 -47.05 40.14 8.61
C LEU A 47 -45.65 40.37 9.18
N THR A 48 -45.51 41.18 10.22
CA THR A 48 -44.23 41.43 10.89
C THR A 48 -43.69 40.15 11.56
N GLU A 49 -44.55 39.41 12.23
CA GLU A 49 -44.15 38.14 12.86
C GLU A 49 -43.76 37.09 11.80
N ARG A 50 -44.54 36.99 10.73
CA ARG A 50 -44.23 36.09 9.60
C ARG A 50 -42.93 36.46 8.90
N LEU A 51 -42.66 37.75 8.73
CA LEU A 51 -41.40 38.25 8.16
C LEU A 51 -40.22 37.83 9.04
N LYS A 52 -40.33 38.05 10.35
CA LYS A 52 -39.30 37.67 11.31
C LYS A 52 -38.98 36.16 11.25
N VAL A 53 -40.00 35.31 11.24
CA VAL A 53 -39.83 33.85 11.10
C VAL A 53 -39.17 33.48 9.75
N ALA A 54 -39.54 34.16 8.66
CA ALA A 54 -38.94 33.94 7.36
C ALA A 54 -37.46 34.34 7.33
N GLU A 55 -37.12 35.48 7.93
CA GLU A 55 -35.73 35.96 8.04
C GLU A 55 -34.87 35.01 8.88
N GLU A 56 -35.39 34.52 10.01
CA GLU A 56 -34.71 33.52 10.83
C GLU A 56 -34.43 32.23 10.03
N ARG A 57 -35.40 31.75 9.25
CA ARG A 57 -35.23 30.58 8.36
C ARG A 57 -34.20 30.82 7.27
N VAL A 58 -34.21 31.99 6.63
CA VAL A 58 -33.21 32.33 5.61
C VAL A 58 -31.80 32.34 6.20
N ASN A 59 -31.64 32.91 7.39
CA ASN A 59 -30.34 32.92 8.09
C ASN A 59 -29.88 31.51 8.46
N TYR A 60 -30.80 30.66 8.92
CA TYR A 60 -30.52 29.25 9.18
C TYR A 60 -30.03 28.50 7.93
N TYR A 61 -30.74 28.65 6.80
CA TYR A 61 -30.33 28.01 5.55
C TYR A 61 -29.00 28.53 5.02
N ARG A 62 -28.72 29.84 5.15
CA ARG A 62 -27.41 30.40 4.80
C ARG A 62 -26.28 29.81 5.65
N GLN A 63 -26.53 29.57 6.94
CA GLN A 63 -25.55 28.94 7.81
C GLN A 63 -25.28 27.49 7.40
N ILE A 64 -26.33 26.73 7.05
CA ILE A 64 -26.17 25.37 6.51
C ILE A 64 -25.38 25.39 5.21
N GLU A 65 -25.74 26.27 4.27
CA GLU A 65 -25.06 26.40 2.99
C GLU A 65 -23.56 26.65 3.19
N LYS A 66 -23.20 27.57 4.10
CA LYS A 66 -21.81 27.84 4.46
C LYS A 66 -21.11 26.59 5.00
N THR A 67 -21.73 25.88 5.95
CA THR A 67 -21.17 24.65 6.50
C THR A 67 -20.97 23.57 5.44
N ILE A 68 -21.89 23.44 4.48
CA ILE A 68 -21.74 22.49 3.36
C ILE A 68 -20.59 22.91 2.45
N GLN A 69 -20.46 24.20 2.12
CA GLN A 69 -19.34 24.71 1.33
C GLN A 69 -17.99 24.44 2.00
N ASP A 70 -17.89 24.73 3.30
CA ASP A 70 -16.67 24.47 4.09
C ASP A 70 -16.35 22.96 4.14
N ALA A 71 -17.37 22.10 4.28
CA ALA A 71 -17.22 20.66 4.27
C ALA A 71 -16.73 20.13 2.90
N VAL A 72 -17.23 20.68 1.80
CA VAL A 72 -16.79 20.31 0.43
C VAL A 72 -15.33 20.68 0.21
N VAL A 73 -14.91 21.88 0.62
CA VAL A 73 -13.51 22.31 0.50
C VAL A 73 -12.59 21.41 1.33
N THR A 74 -13.01 21.09 2.56
CA THR A 74 -12.27 20.18 3.44
C THR A 74 -12.16 18.79 2.82
N MET A 75 -13.27 18.25 2.29
CA MET A 75 -13.30 16.95 1.63
C MET A 75 -12.38 16.90 0.41
N GLN A 76 -12.39 17.92 -0.44
CA GLN A 76 -11.48 18.00 -1.60
C GLN A 76 -10.02 17.97 -1.15
N ARG A 77 -9.66 18.77 -0.14
CA ARG A 77 -8.31 18.77 0.41
C ARG A 77 -7.91 17.39 0.96
N THR A 78 -8.79 16.73 1.69
CA THR A 78 -8.53 15.37 2.20
C THR A 78 -8.35 14.36 1.07
N ILE A 79 -9.16 14.45 0.01
CA ILE A 79 -9.01 13.59 -1.18
C ILE A 79 -7.65 13.80 -1.83
N ASP A 80 -7.21 15.05 -2.00
CA ASP A 80 -5.91 15.37 -2.59
C ASP A 80 -4.76 14.86 -1.71
N GLU A 81 -4.84 15.04 -0.39
CA GLU A 81 -3.85 14.53 0.57
C GLU A 81 -3.76 12.99 0.57
N VAL A 82 -4.90 12.30 0.52
CA VAL A 82 -4.98 10.84 0.42
C VAL A 82 -4.39 10.36 -0.91
N LYS A 83 -4.72 11.02 -2.01
CA LYS A 83 -4.19 10.68 -3.34
C LYS A 83 -2.68 10.83 -3.39
N ALA A 84 -2.14 11.95 -2.92
CA ALA A 84 -0.70 12.19 -2.88
C ALA A 84 0.04 11.17 -2.01
N THR A 85 -0.57 10.79 -0.87
CA THR A 85 -0.01 9.75 0.02
C THR A 85 0.00 8.39 -0.67
N ALA A 86 -1.10 7.99 -1.31
CA ALA A 86 -1.21 6.72 -2.02
C ALA A 86 -0.24 6.63 -3.22
N GLU A 87 -0.05 7.73 -3.97
CA GLU A 87 0.93 7.80 -5.05
C GLU A 87 2.35 7.59 -4.54
N LYS A 88 2.73 8.29 -3.46
CA LYS A 88 4.05 8.13 -2.83
C LYS A 88 4.27 6.73 -2.29
N GLU A 89 3.26 6.13 -1.65
CA GLU A 89 3.35 4.78 -1.11
C GLU A 89 3.47 3.73 -2.23
N ALA A 90 2.76 3.91 -3.33
CA ALA A 90 2.90 3.08 -4.52
C ALA A 90 4.32 3.16 -5.11
N GLU A 91 4.91 4.37 -5.20
CA GLU A 91 6.29 4.55 -5.65
C GLU A 91 7.29 3.82 -4.75
N ILE A 92 7.11 3.90 -3.42
CA ILE A 92 7.95 3.20 -2.44
C ILE A 92 7.83 1.68 -2.63
N ILE A 93 6.61 1.15 -2.72
CA ILE A 93 6.36 -0.29 -2.92
C ILE A 93 7.06 -0.77 -4.20
N ILE A 94 6.95 -0.02 -5.30
CA ILE A 94 7.59 -0.35 -6.57
C ILE A 94 9.12 -0.32 -6.43
N ALA A 95 9.67 0.73 -5.79
CA ALA A 95 11.11 0.86 -5.59
C ALA A 95 11.67 -0.28 -4.74
N GLU A 96 10.99 -0.64 -3.65
CA GLU A 96 11.37 -1.76 -2.81
C GLU A 96 11.26 -3.11 -3.53
N ALA A 97 10.19 -3.34 -4.29
CA ALA A 97 10.02 -4.55 -5.07
C ALA A 97 11.14 -4.72 -6.09
N LYS A 98 11.52 -3.64 -6.79
CA LYS A 98 12.68 -3.63 -7.69
C LYS A 98 13.98 -3.93 -6.96
N ALA A 99 14.21 -3.29 -5.81
CA ALA A 99 15.43 -3.51 -5.02
C ALA A 99 15.53 -4.93 -4.46
N ARG A 100 14.40 -5.54 -4.06
CA ARG A 100 14.32 -6.95 -3.65
C ARG A 100 14.61 -7.88 -4.82
N ALA A 101 13.98 -7.66 -5.97
CA ALA A 101 14.20 -8.48 -7.17
C ALA A 101 15.67 -8.48 -7.62
N VAL A 102 16.33 -7.31 -7.62
CA VAL A 102 17.75 -7.21 -7.96
C VAL A 102 18.61 -8.01 -6.96
N ARG A 103 18.34 -7.87 -5.67
CA ARG A 103 19.06 -8.63 -4.62
C ARG A 103 18.88 -10.14 -4.77
N GLU A 104 17.66 -10.59 -5.01
CA GLU A 104 17.34 -12.01 -5.19
C GLU A 104 18.07 -12.60 -6.40
N VAL A 105 18.06 -11.89 -7.54
CA VAL A 105 18.75 -12.31 -8.76
C VAL A 105 20.25 -12.40 -8.53
N GLU A 106 20.85 -11.44 -7.85
CA GLU A 106 22.28 -11.46 -7.56
C GLU A 106 22.66 -12.56 -6.55
N SER A 107 21.82 -12.85 -5.55
CA SER A 107 22.01 -14.01 -4.65
C SER A 107 21.99 -15.32 -5.44
N THR A 108 20.93 -15.51 -6.23
CA THR A 108 20.75 -16.72 -7.05
C THR A 108 21.92 -16.93 -8.03
N LYS A 109 22.43 -15.85 -8.65
CA LYS A 109 23.60 -15.94 -9.53
C LYS A 109 24.85 -16.39 -8.79
N ARG A 110 25.11 -15.83 -7.60
CA ARG A 110 26.28 -16.21 -6.78
C ARG A 110 26.20 -17.67 -6.37
N GLU A 111 25.05 -18.12 -5.89
CA GLU A 111 24.83 -19.53 -5.54
C GLU A 111 25.03 -20.45 -6.77
N ALA A 112 24.55 -20.04 -7.94
CA ALA A 112 24.76 -20.80 -9.17
C ALA A 112 26.24 -20.85 -9.60
N GLU A 113 27.00 -19.77 -9.39
CA GLU A 113 28.43 -19.72 -9.65
C GLU A 113 29.22 -20.61 -8.67
N GLU A 114 28.87 -20.57 -7.38
CA GLU A 114 29.45 -21.44 -6.35
C GLU A 114 29.22 -22.92 -6.67
N LEU A 115 27.98 -23.31 -7.01
CA LEU A 115 27.66 -24.67 -7.42
C LEU A 115 28.42 -25.09 -8.68
N ARG A 116 28.60 -24.20 -9.66
CA ARG A 116 29.40 -24.49 -10.87
C ARG A 116 30.86 -24.75 -10.52
N MET A 117 31.44 -23.94 -9.62
CA MET A 117 32.81 -24.16 -9.16
C MET A 117 32.96 -25.49 -8.42
N GLU A 118 32.02 -25.82 -7.54
CA GLU A 118 32.00 -27.09 -6.81
C GLU A 118 31.88 -28.29 -7.76
N ILE A 119 31.01 -28.21 -8.77
CA ILE A 119 30.88 -29.24 -9.81
C ILE A 119 32.21 -29.46 -10.54
N GLU A 120 32.93 -28.39 -10.90
CA GLU A 120 34.23 -28.56 -11.57
C GLU A 120 35.31 -29.12 -10.66
N GLN A 121 35.34 -28.72 -9.39
CA GLN A 121 36.23 -29.33 -8.40
C GLN A 121 35.94 -30.84 -8.25
N LEU A 122 34.67 -31.22 -8.14
CA LEU A 122 34.27 -32.63 -8.05
C LEU A 122 34.65 -33.43 -9.31
N LYS A 123 34.52 -32.84 -10.50
CA LYS A 123 34.97 -33.47 -11.76
C LYS A 123 36.48 -33.69 -11.76
N GLN A 124 37.27 -32.72 -11.29
CA GLN A 124 38.72 -32.86 -11.16
C GLN A 124 39.10 -33.94 -10.15
N ILE A 125 38.45 -33.96 -8.98
CA ILE A 125 38.64 -35.00 -7.95
C ILE A 125 38.35 -36.38 -8.55
N ARG A 126 37.22 -36.52 -9.25
CA ARG A 126 36.84 -37.77 -9.93
C ARG A 126 37.90 -38.19 -10.96
N ALA A 127 38.37 -37.28 -11.81
CA ALA A 127 39.39 -37.58 -12.81
C ALA A 127 40.71 -38.06 -12.16
N ASN A 128 41.16 -37.34 -11.12
CA ASN A 128 42.35 -37.72 -10.36
C ASN A 128 42.20 -39.08 -9.68
N TYR A 129 41.02 -39.38 -9.15
CA TYR A 129 40.72 -40.68 -8.57
C TYR A 129 40.87 -41.80 -9.59
N PHE A 130 40.28 -41.66 -10.79
CA PHE A 130 40.42 -42.64 -11.88
C PHE A 130 41.88 -42.86 -12.30
N ILE A 131 42.67 -41.77 -12.42
CA ILE A 131 44.09 -41.86 -12.75
C ILE A 131 44.85 -42.65 -11.67
N ARG A 132 44.60 -42.35 -10.39
CA ARG A 132 45.23 -43.05 -9.26
C ARG A 132 44.86 -44.54 -9.24
N CYS A 133 43.58 -44.87 -9.39
CA CYS A 133 43.14 -46.27 -9.45
C CYS A 133 43.79 -47.02 -10.62
N ARG A 134 43.86 -46.42 -11.81
CA ARG A 134 44.50 -47.05 -12.98
C ARG A 134 46.00 -47.26 -12.77
N SER A 135 46.69 -46.29 -12.17
CA SER A 135 48.10 -46.40 -11.83
C SER A 135 48.35 -47.52 -10.81
N LEU A 136 47.51 -47.60 -9.77
CA LEU A 136 47.59 -48.68 -8.77
C LEU A 136 47.39 -50.06 -9.38
N ILE A 137 46.35 -50.24 -10.20
CA ILE A 137 46.08 -51.52 -10.87
C ILE A 137 47.26 -51.92 -11.75
N LYS A 138 47.76 -51.00 -12.58
CA LYS A 138 48.91 -51.27 -13.45
C LYS A 138 50.16 -51.64 -12.66
N GLY A 139 50.44 -50.94 -11.55
CA GLY A 139 51.57 -51.27 -10.68
C GLY A 139 51.45 -52.67 -10.05
N GLN A 140 50.23 -53.11 -9.70
CA GLN A 140 50.00 -54.48 -9.22
C GLN A 140 50.13 -55.53 -10.33
N GLU A 141 49.69 -55.22 -11.55
CA GLU A 141 49.83 -56.07 -12.73
C GLU A 141 51.31 -56.27 -13.12
N ASP A 142 52.09 -55.19 -13.12
CA ASP A 142 53.53 -55.22 -13.39
C ASP A 142 54.28 -56.06 -12.34
N LEU A 143 53.92 -55.93 -11.06
CA LEU A 143 54.50 -56.74 -9.97
C LEU A 143 54.17 -58.23 -10.12
N LEU A 144 52.90 -58.56 -10.39
CA LEU A 144 52.47 -59.94 -10.59
C LEU A 144 53.21 -60.57 -11.77
N SER A 145 53.33 -59.83 -12.88
CA SER A 145 54.05 -60.27 -14.07
C SER A 145 55.53 -60.55 -13.78
N ALA A 146 56.18 -59.71 -12.96
CA ALA A 146 57.56 -59.94 -12.52
C ALA A 146 57.68 -61.22 -11.68
N MET A 147 56.78 -61.42 -10.70
CA MET A 147 56.76 -62.62 -9.86
C MET A 147 56.52 -63.91 -10.67
N GLU A 148 55.62 -63.86 -11.66
CA GLU A 148 55.39 -65.00 -12.56
C GLU A 148 56.63 -65.35 -13.40
N ASN A 149 57.37 -64.34 -13.87
CA ASN A 149 58.60 -64.56 -14.62
C ASN A 149 59.71 -65.15 -13.73
N ASP A 150 59.92 -64.60 -12.54
CA ASP A 150 60.87 -65.14 -11.55
C ASP A 150 60.55 -66.61 -11.24
N GLN A 151 59.27 -66.95 -11.08
CA GLN A 151 58.85 -68.33 -10.84
C GLN A 151 59.17 -69.25 -12.04
N ARG A 152 58.91 -68.80 -13.27
CA ARG A 152 59.27 -69.57 -14.49
C ARG A 152 60.78 -69.78 -14.60
N GLU A 153 61.59 -68.78 -14.25
CA GLU A 153 63.05 -68.90 -14.25
C GLU A 153 63.53 -69.94 -13.22
N LEU A 154 62.97 -69.91 -12.02
CA LEU A 154 63.26 -70.91 -10.98
C LEU A 154 62.89 -72.32 -11.44
N GLU A 155 61.69 -72.51 -12.01
CA GLU A 155 61.26 -73.80 -12.57
C GLU A 155 62.17 -74.28 -13.71
N ALA A 156 62.66 -73.37 -14.56
CA ALA A 156 63.58 -73.71 -15.64
C ALA A 156 64.98 -74.13 -15.13
N LEU A 157 65.46 -73.55 -14.03
CA LEU A 157 66.70 -73.94 -13.38
C LEU A 157 66.60 -75.33 -12.73
N GLU A 158 65.45 -75.67 -12.16
CA GLU A 158 65.19 -76.99 -11.57
C GLU A 158 65.11 -78.12 -12.62
N GLN A 159 64.68 -77.80 -13.85
CA GLN A 159 64.58 -78.76 -14.95
C GLN A 159 65.91 -79.02 -15.69
N GLN A 160 67.00 -78.33 -15.35
CA GLN A 160 68.31 -78.62 -15.92
C GLN A 160 68.86 -79.95 -15.35
N PRO A 161 69.19 -80.95 -16.19
CA PRO A 161 69.64 -82.24 -15.71
C PRO A 161 70.96 -82.08 -14.94
N ARG A 162 70.98 -82.57 -13.69
CA ARG A 162 72.18 -82.59 -12.84
C ARG A 162 73.35 -83.19 -13.64
N ARG A 163 74.33 -82.35 -14.00
CA ARG A 163 75.60 -82.82 -14.56
C ARG A 163 76.20 -83.83 -13.58
N GLN A 164 76.31 -85.08 -14.02
CA GLN A 164 77.06 -86.10 -13.30
C GLN A 164 78.51 -85.62 -13.19
N VAL A 165 78.98 -85.43 -11.96
CA VAL A 165 80.39 -85.17 -11.70
C VAL A 165 81.11 -86.52 -11.78
N PRO A 166 82.11 -86.70 -12.68
CA PRO A 166 82.80 -87.98 -12.81
C PRO A 166 83.66 -88.27 -11.57
N PRO A 167 83.83 -89.55 -11.18
CA PRO A 167 84.64 -89.92 -10.03
C PRO A 167 86.08 -90.15 -10.46
N THR A 168 87.01 -89.44 -9.84
CA THR A 168 88.44 -89.79 -9.90
C THR A 168 89.08 -89.14 -8.69
N GLY A 169 89.69 -89.84 -7.75
CA GLY A 169 90.45 -91.07 -7.86
C GLY A 169 91.78 -90.79 -7.16
N ASN A 170 92.03 -91.51 -6.07
CA ASN A 170 93.26 -91.51 -5.27
C ASN A 170 94.54 -91.23 -6.05
N VAL A 171 95.46 -90.46 -5.45
CA VAL A 171 96.86 -90.91 -5.30
C VAL A 171 97.43 -90.38 -3.97
N LEU A 172 97.83 -91.33 -3.13
CA LEU A 172 98.74 -91.16 -1.98
C LEU A 172 100.18 -90.98 -2.48
N ALA A 173 100.89 -90.00 -1.93
CA ALA A 173 102.27 -90.06 -1.40
C ALA A 173 102.85 -88.63 -1.33
#